data_AF-A0A2N9ND70-F1
#
_entry.id   AF-A0A2N9ND70-F1
#
_cell.length_a   1.000
_cell.length_b   1.000
_cell.length_c   1.000
_cell.angle_alpha   90.00
_cell.angle_beta   90.00
_cell.angle_gamma   90.00
#
_symmetry.space_group_name_H-M   'P 1'
#
loop_
_entity.id
_entity.type
_entity.pdbx_description
1 polymer ?
#
loop_
_entity_poly.entity_id
_entity_poly.type
_entity_poly.pdbx_seq_one_letter_code
_entity_poly.pdbx_strand_id
1 'polypeptide(L)'
;MTVPDPKRELLRYTLATLAYRGAKTLRDAPATFFAALKRFDDYVASAETLQAPVEKLFQGPVADALTHVGQLAMLRRLAGCPIKAENYFAAAIEIGRVGPDQIPPKRTL
;
A
#
# COMPACT_ATOMS: atom_id res chain seq x y z
N MET A 1 -27.31 10.29 0.05
CA MET A 1 -26.02 9.59 -0.13
C MET A 1 -24.97 10.44 0.57
N THR A 2 -24.31 9.93 1.61
CA THR A 2 -23.20 10.63 2.27
C THR A 2 -22.00 10.63 1.34
N VAL A 3 -21.45 11.82 1.07
CA VAL A 3 -20.20 11.97 0.32
C VAL A 3 -19.09 11.30 1.13
N PRO A 4 -18.26 10.42 0.53
CA PRO A 4 -17.14 9.81 1.22
C PRO A 4 -16.18 10.88 1.77
N ASP A 5 -15.62 10.66 2.96
CA ASP A 5 -14.61 11.55 3.55
C ASP A 5 -13.32 11.50 2.71
N PRO A 6 -12.91 12.62 2.07
CA PRO A 6 -11.72 12.65 1.21
C PRO A 6 -10.44 12.22 1.92
N LYS A 7 -10.33 12.45 3.24
CA LYS A 7 -9.15 12.03 4.02
C LYS A 7 -9.11 10.51 4.16
N ARG A 8 -10.27 9.87 4.39
CA ARG A 8 -10.35 8.40 4.43
C ARG A 8 -10.02 7.81 3.07
N GLU A 9 -10.54 8.38 1.98
CA GLU A 9 -10.22 7.91 0.63
C GLU A 9 -8.72 8.02 0.32
N LEU A 10 -8.08 9.13 0.71
CA LEU A 10 -6.63 9.29 0.56
C LEU A 10 -5.84 8.26 1.38
N LEU A 11 -6.25 7.99 2.62
CA LEU A 11 -5.61 6.95 3.45
C LEU A 11 -5.75 5.57 2.80
N ARG A 12 -6.93 5.21 2.30
CA ARG A 12 -7.18 3.94 1.60
C ARG A 12 -6.37 3.82 0.32
N TYR A 13 -6.27 4.90 -0.46
CA TYR A 13 -5.41 4.94 -1.65
C TYR A 13 -3.93 4.73 -1.29
N THR A 14 -3.50 5.26 -0.15
CA THR A 14 -2.14 5.04 0.38
C THR A 14 -1.93 3.58 0.78
N LEU A 15 -2.93 2.92 1.38
CA LEU A 15 -2.87 1.48 1.69
C LEU A 15 -2.77 0.62 0.42
N ALA A 16 -3.53 0.95 -0.62
CA ALA A 16 -3.41 0.29 -1.93
C ALA A 16 -2.02 0.51 -2.54
N THR A 17 -1.45 1.71 -2.40
CA THR A 17 -0.08 2.01 -2.83
C THR A 17 0.96 1.18 -2.06
N LEU A 18 0.78 1.03 -0.74
CA LEU A 18 1.63 0.20 0.10
C LEU A 18 1.54 -1.28 -0.29
N ALA A 19 0.34 -1.80 -0.55
CA ALA A 19 0.14 -3.16 -1.07
C ALA A 19 0.87 -3.36 -2.40
N TYR A 20 0.71 -2.41 -3.33
CA TYR A 20 1.32 -2.45 -4.66
C TYR A 20 2.85 -2.49 -4.61
N ARG A 21 3.45 -1.60 -3.82
CA ARG A 21 4.91 -1.52 -3.66
C ARG A 21 5.45 -2.69 -2.85
N GLY A 22 4.76 -3.08 -1.78
CA GLY A 22 5.12 -4.18 -0.89
C GLY A 22 5.13 -5.53 -1.62
N ALA A 23 4.09 -5.83 -2.40
CA ALA A 23 3.99 -7.08 -3.18
C ALA A 23 5.22 -7.30 -4.07
N LYS A 24 5.68 -6.24 -4.75
CA LYS A 24 6.87 -6.30 -5.63
C LYS A 24 8.17 -6.49 -4.86
N THR A 25 8.28 -5.83 -3.70
CA THR A 25 9.47 -5.93 -2.87
C THR A 25 9.59 -7.29 -2.19
N LEU A 26 8.49 -7.86 -1.73
CA LEU A 26 8.52 -9.11 -0.97
C LEU A 26 8.60 -10.35 -1.86
N ARG A 27 8.20 -10.28 -3.15
CA ARG A 27 8.13 -11.39 -4.15
C ARG A 27 7.16 -12.52 -3.76
N ASP A 28 7.11 -12.90 -2.48
CA ASP A 28 6.22 -13.89 -1.86
C ASP A 28 5.76 -13.36 -0.49
N ALA A 29 5.11 -12.19 -0.48
CA ALA A 29 4.62 -11.61 0.77
C ALA A 29 3.73 -12.63 1.49
N PRO A 30 3.93 -12.85 2.81
CA PRO A 30 3.11 -13.80 3.55
C PRO A 30 1.65 -13.36 3.48
N ALA A 31 0.71 -14.32 3.43
CA ALA A 31 -0.72 -14.01 3.35
C ALA A 31 -1.19 -13.07 4.48
N THR A 32 -0.51 -13.10 5.63
CA THR A 32 -0.75 -12.21 6.77
C THR A 32 -0.50 -10.73 6.45
N PHE A 33 0.42 -10.41 5.54
CA PHE A 33 0.68 -9.02 5.11
C PHE A 33 -0.54 -8.43 4.41
N PHE A 34 -1.07 -9.11 3.40
CA PHE A 34 -2.26 -8.66 2.67
C PHE A 34 -3.52 -8.73 3.54
N ALA A 35 -3.64 -9.74 4.42
CA ALA A 35 -4.75 -9.82 5.36
C ALA A 35 -4.77 -8.62 6.33
N ALA A 36 -3.61 -8.19 6.83
CA ALA A 36 -3.50 -7.01 7.69
C ALA A 36 -3.89 -5.72 6.95
N LEU A 37 -3.39 -5.53 5.72
CA LEU A 37 -3.76 -4.37 4.89
C LEU A 37 -5.26 -4.37 4.56
N LYS A 38 -5.83 -5.53 4.24
CA LYS A 38 -7.26 -5.67 3.97
C LYS A 38 -8.10 -5.31 5.19
N ARG A 39 -7.78 -5.87 6.36
CA ARG A 39 -8.48 -5.54 7.60
C ARG A 39 -8.42 -4.05 7.92
N PHE A 40 -7.28 -3.42 7.67
CA PHE A 40 -7.14 -1.97 7.90
C PHE A 40 -7.94 -1.15 6.88
N ASP A 41 -7.88 -1.48 5.58
CA ASP A 41 -8.68 -0.82 4.55
C ASP A 41 -10.18 -0.96 4.80
N ASP A 42 -10.64 -2.16 5.16
CA ASP A 42 -12.05 -2.44 5.50
C ASP A 42 -12.50 -1.58 6.70
N TYR A 43 -11.66 -1.44 7.73
CA TYR A 43 -11.96 -0.59 8.89
C TYR A 43 -12.03 0.89 8.50
N VAL A 44 -11.09 1.39 7.68
CA VAL A 44 -11.11 2.78 7.21
C VAL A 44 -12.32 3.06 6.30
N ALA A 45 -12.73 2.08 5.51
CA ALA A 45 -13.91 2.14 4.64
C ALA A 45 -15.25 2.09 5.40
N SER A 46 -15.23 1.56 6.63
CA SER A 46 -16.44 1.41 7.44
C SER A 46 -17.02 2.75 7.91
N ALA A 47 -18.26 2.71 8.40
CA ALA A 47 -18.90 3.85 9.05
C ALA A 47 -18.41 4.08 10.50
N GLU A 48 -17.50 3.24 11.02
CA GLU A 48 -17.00 3.36 12.39
C GLU A 48 -16.13 4.61 12.57
N THR A 49 -16.13 5.16 13.77
CA THR A 49 -15.25 6.26 14.15
C THR A 49 -13.80 5.78 14.17
N LEU A 50 -12.93 6.46 13.43
CA LEU A 50 -11.48 6.23 13.53
C LEU A 50 -11.00 6.63 14.92
N GLN A 51 -10.28 5.72 15.57
CA GLN A 51 -9.76 5.94 16.92
C GLN A 51 -8.55 6.91 16.97
N ALA A 52 -8.09 7.39 15.82
CA ALA A 52 -7.04 8.39 15.70
C ALA A 52 -7.26 9.27 14.46
N PRO A 53 -6.71 10.50 14.43
CA PRO A 53 -6.72 11.34 13.24
C PRO A 53 -6.06 10.63 12.04
N VAL A 54 -6.62 10.81 10.85
CA VAL A 54 -6.10 10.22 9.61
C VAL A 54 -4.64 10.57 9.38
N GLU A 55 -4.25 11.81 9.69
CA GLU A 55 -2.88 12.30 9.55
C GLU A 55 -1.91 11.52 10.43
N LYS A 56 -2.34 11.11 11.63
CA LYS A 56 -1.51 10.31 12.55
C LYS A 56 -1.44 8.85 12.15
N LEU A 57 -2.53 8.29 11.64
CA LEU A 57 -2.54 6.95 11.03
C LEU A 57 -1.62 6.89 9.81
N PHE A 58 -1.61 7.93 8.98
CA PHE A 58 -0.66 8.05 7.89
C PHE A 58 0.78 8.22 8.41
N GLN A 59 1.02 9.23 9.26
CA GLN A 59 2.35 9.63 9.72
C GLN A 59 3.08 8.50 10.46
N GLY A 60 2.37 7.73 11.28
CA GLY A 60 2.95 6.64 12.05
C GLY A 60 3.03 5.37 11.20
N PRO A 61 2.06 4.45 11.32
CA PRO A 61 2.21 3.10 10.79
C PRO A 61 2.33 3.01 9.27
N VAL A 62 1.61 3.86 8.51
CA VAL A 62 1.62 3.75 7.04
C VAL A 62 2.90 4.30 6.42
N ALA A 63 3.38 5.47 6.86
CA ALA A 63 4.64 6.04 6.39
C ALA A 63 5.84 5.19 6.81
N ASP A 64 5.80 4.60 8.01
CA ASP A 64 6.83 3.66 8.48
C ASP A 64 6.90 2.40 7.60
N ALA A 65 5.75 1.79 7.29
CA ALA A 65 5.70 0.64 6.38
C ALA A 65 6.22 0.97 4.96
N LEU A 66 5.88 2.15 4.42
CA LEU A 66 6.42 2.61 3.13
C LEU A 66 7.94 2.79 3.17
N THR A 67 8.47 3.27 4.30
CA THR A 67 9.91 3.44 4.52
C THR A 67 10.62 2.09 4.52
N HIS A 68 10.08 1.11 5.23
CA HIS A 68 10.61 -0.25 5.25
C HIS A 68 10.54 -0.95 3.89
N VAL A 69 9.46 -0.75 3.11
CA VAL A 69 9.41 -1.24 1.72
C VAL A 69 10.54 -0.65 0.87
N GLY A 70 10.89 0.62 1.08
CA GLY A 70 12.05 1.26 0.43
C GLY A 70 13.38 0.66 0.87
N GLN A 71 13.59 0.47 2.16
CA GLN A 71 14.80 -0.15 2.72
C GLN A 71 14.99 -1.58 2.21
N LEU A 72 13.94 -2.39 2.19
CA LEU A 72 13.96 -3.75 1.63
C LEU A 72 14.28 -3.75 0.14
N ALA A 73 13.76 -2.79 -0.64
CA ALA A 73 14.10 -2.65 -2.05
C ALA A 73 15.60 -2.33 -2.25
N MET A 74 16.17 -1.48 -1.40
CA MET A 74 17.61 -1.18 -1.40
C MET A 74 18.45 -2.41 -1.05
N LEU A 75 18.09 -3.12 0.03
CA LEU A 75 18.78 -4.34 0.47
C LEU A 75 18.77 -5.43 -0.61
N ARG A 76 17.65 -5.61 -1.31
CA ARG A 76 17.55 -6.56 -2.44
C ARG A 76 18.48 -6.21 -3.59
N ARG A 77 18.63 -4.92 -3.91
CA ARG A 77 19.60 -4.48 -4.91
C ARG A 77 21.04 -4.79 -4.47
N LEU A 78 21.38 -4.52 -3.21
CA LEU A 78 22.70 -4.84 -2.65
C LEU A 78 22.98 -6.36 -2.67
N ALA A 79 21.95 -7.18 -2.46
CA ALA A 79 22.03 -8.64 -2.54
C ALA A 79 22.00 -9.20 -3.98
N GLY A 80 22.14 -8.36 -5.01
CA GLY A 80 22.14 -8.80 -6.42
C GLY A 80 20.78 -9.26 -6.96
N CYS A 81 19.68 -9.03 -6.24
CA CYS A 81 18.34 -9.46 -6.64
C CYS A 81 17.35 -8.28 -6.80
N PRO A 82 17.65 -7.28 -7.65
CA PRO A 82 16.87 -6.06 -7.75
C PRO A 82 15.41 -6.31 -8.14
N ILE A 83 14.54 -5.37 -7.74
CA ILE A 83 13.16 -5.30 -8.21
C ILE A 83 13.15 -4.55 -9.54
N LYS A 84 12.28 -4.96 -10.46
CA LYS A 84 12.09 -4.30 -11.75
C LYS A 84 11.66 -2.84 -11.55
N ALA A 85 12.33 -1.92 -12.25
CA ALA A 85 12.03 -0.49 -12.17
C ALA A 85 10.69 -0.17 -12.82
N GLU A 86 9.98 0.82 -12.27
CA GLU A 86 8.66 1.21 -12.74
C GLU A 86 8.31 2.63 -12.37
N ASN A 87 7.48 3.25 -13.21
CA ASN A 87 6.86 4.52 -12.91
C ASN A 87 5.58 4.35 -12.07
N TYR A 88 5.68 4.53 -10.74
CA TYR A 88 4.53 4.47 -9.84
C TYR A 88 3.46 5.53 -10.11
N PHE A 89 3.82 6.66 -10.74
CA PHE A 89 2.83 7.66 -11.15
C PHE A 89 1.89 7.12 -12.24
N ALA A 90 2.37 6.20 -13.08
CA ALA A 90 1.57 5.55 -14.12
C ALA A 90 0.97 4.20 -13.68
N ALA A 91 1.23 3.76 -12.44
CA ALA A 91 0.72 2.51 -11.92
C ALA A 91 -0.79 2.60 -11.70
N ALA A 92 -1.52 1.54 -12.07
CA ALA A 92 -2.95 1.45 -11.84
C ALA A 92 -3.23 1.02 -10.40
N ILE A 93 -3.23 2.01 -9.48
CA ILE A 93 -3.54 1.81 -8.07
C ILE A 93 -5.02 2.12 -7.86
N GLU A 94 -5.74 1.19 -7.23
CA GLU A 94 -7.18 1.29 -6.99
C GLU A 94 -7.47 1.15 -5.50
N ILE A 95 -8.31 2.04 -4.97
CA ILE A 95 -8.82 1.93 -3.59
C ILE A 95 -9.49 0.57 -3.39
N GLY A 96 -9.23 -0.07 -2.25
CA GLY A 96 -9.75 -1.41 -1.93
C GLY A 96 -8.97 -2.57 -2.52
N ARG A 97 -8.08 -2.33 -3.50
CA ARG A 97 -7.18 -3.36 -4.04
C ARG A 97 -5.91 -3.45 -3.20
N VAL A 98 -6.03 -4.07 -2.03
CA VAL A 98 -4.94 -4.24 -1.06
C VAL A 98 -4.44 -5.69 -0.93
N GLY A 99 -4.89 -6.57 -1.84
CA GLY A 99 -4.51 -7.97 -1.93
C GLY A 99 -3.30 -8.27 -2.83
N PRO A 100 -2.95 -9.54 -3.03
CA PRO A 100 -1.87 -9.95 -3.95
C PRO A 100 -2.20 -9.73 -5.44
N ASP A 101 -3.49 -9.61 -5.78
CA ASP A 101 -4.05 -9.46 -7.12
C ASP A 101 -3.96 -8.02 -7.67
N GLN A 102 -2.75 -7.46 -7.58
CA GLN A 102 -2.43 -6.12 -8.06
C GLN A 102 -2.42 -6.05 -9.59
N ILE A 103 -2.84 -4.92 -10.15
CA ILE A 103 -2.83 -4.72 -11.60
C ILE A 103 -1.38 -4.74 -12.10
N PRO A 104 -1.04 -5.61 -13.08
CA PRO A 104 0.30 -5.64 -13.62
C PRO A 104 0.74 -4.28 -14.18
N PRO A 105 2.05 -3.98 -14.15
CA PRO A 105 2.59 -2.73 -14.70
C PRO A 105 2.22 -2.54 -16.17
N LYS A 106 1.67 -1.37 -16.54
CA LYS A 106 1.26 -1.09 -17.93
C LYS A 106 2.44 -0.85 -18.87
N ARG A 107 3.65 -0.57 -18.36
CA ARG A 107 4.86 -0.33 -19.17
C ARG A 107 6.13 -0.49 -18.34
N THR A 108 7.10 -1.22 -18.87
CA THR A 108 8.48 -1.18 -18.34
C THR A 108 9.14 0.07 -18.90
N LEU A 109 9.88 0.82 -18.09
CA LEU A 109 10.80 1.85 -18.59
C LEU A 109 11.84 1.22 -19.52
#